data_AF-A0A7Y5W0L4-F1
#
_entry.id   AF-A0A7Y5W0L4-F1
#
_cell.length_a   1.000
_cell.length_b   1.000
_cell.length_c   1.000
_cell.angle_alpha   90.00
_cell.angle_beta   90.00
_cell.angle_gamma   90.00
#
_symmetry.space_group_name_H-M   'P 1'
#
loop_
_entity.id
_entity.type
_entity.pdbx_description
1 polymer ?
#
loop_
_entity_poly.entity_id
_entity_poly.type
_entity_poly.pdbx_seq_one_letter_code
_entity_poly.pdbx_strand_id
1 'polypeptide(L)'
;MDNDFSVDLDDVASAIRTNDVIAIRFVVVGQRLLLDFRSTEIDPPLVKVVEPVKSVEERYASLKLLRPRLPAPENIVALWWPRFARSLTTTGMWNRVLERVSETGHPAAIREAEEALRELVALESAQQRAAVQGTGFRTLWSASTTPR
;
A
#
# COMPACT_ATOMS: atom_id res chain seq x y z
N MET A 1 11.67 -25.77 4.79
CA MET A 1 10.35 -25.57 4.18
C MET A 1 10.48 -24.25 3.46
N ASP A 2 10.82 -24.32 2.17
CA ASP A 2 11.21 -23.14 1.39
C ASP A 2 10.05 -22.17 1.30
N ASN A 3 10.34 -20.93 1.69
CA ASN A 3 9.37 -19.86 1.82
C ASN A 3 9.11 -19.28 0.42
N ASP A 4 8.40 -20.03 -0.42
CA ASP A 4 8.10 -19.70 -1.82
C ASP A 4 7.03 -18.60 -1.98
N PHE A 5 6.97 -17.63 -1.05
CA PHE A 5 6.12 -16.45 -1.18
C PHE A 5 6.81 -15.37 -2.03
N SER A 6 7.36 -15.76 -3.19
CA SER A 6 7.79 -14.78 -4.17
C SER A 6 6.55 -14.14 -4.78
N VAL A 7 6.30 -12.88 -4.44
CA VAL A 7 5.43 -12.04 -5.27
C VAL A 7 6.02 -11.98 -6.68
N ASP A 8 5.20 -12.33 -7.66
CA ASP A 8 5.57 -12.16 -9.06
C ASP A 8 5.60 -10.66 -9.36
N LEU A 9 6.81 -10.14 -9.58
CA LEU A 9 7.02 -8.72 -9.82
C LEU A 9 6.52 -8.29 -11.21
N ASP A 10 6.49 -9.21 -12.18
CA ASP A 10 6.00 -8.92 -13.52
C ASP A 10 4.48 -8.82 -13.52
N ASP A 11 3.79 -9.68 -12.78
CA ASP A 11 2.35 -9.58 -12.57
C ASP A 11 1.98 -8.28 -11.83
N VAL A 12 2.73 -7.90 -10.80
CA VAL A 12 2.51 -6.63 -10.08
C VAL A 12 2.77 -5.44 -11.00
N ALA A 13 3.85 -5.46 -11.78
CA ALA A 13 4.14 -4.41 -12.75
C ALA A 13 3.07 -4.32 -13.83
N SER A 14 2.55 -5.47 -14.29
CA SER A 14 1.43 -5.54 -15.22
C SER A 14 0.17 -4.94 -14.61
N ALA A 15 -0.16 -5.31 -13.37
CA ALA A 15 -1.31 -4.77 -12.66
C ALA A 15 -1.22 -3.24 -12.50
N ILE A 16 -0.05 -2.73 -12.08
CA ILE A 16 0.26 -1.30 -11.95
C ILE A 16 0.15 -0.57 -13.29
N ARG A 17 0.36 -1.23 -14.42
CA ARG A 17 0.25 -0.61 -15.76
C ARG A 17 -1.16 -0.62 -16.33
N THR A 18 -1.96 -1.64 -16.03
CA THR A 18 -3.24 -1.88 -16.71
C THR A 18 -4.46 -1.50 -15.90
N ASN A 19 -4.41 -1.54 -14.56
CA ASN A 19 -5.59 -1.35 -13.73
C ASN A 19 -5.70 0.09 -13.23
N ASP A 20 -6.90 0.63 -13.26
CA ASP A 20 -7.17 2.01 -12.83
C ASP A 20 -7.07 2.19 -11.32
N VAL A 21 -7.56 1.21 -10.55
CA VAL A 21 -7.58 1.26 -9.09
C VAL A 21 -7.00 -0.01 -8.49
N ILE A 22 -6.01 0.16 -7.63
CA ILE A 22 -5.28 -0.92 -6.97
C ILE A 22 -5.22 -0.64 -5.47
N ALA A 23 -5.57 -1.63 -4.65
CA ALA A 23 -5.37 -1.61 -3.21
C ALA A 23 -4.32 -2.65 -2.83
N ILE A 24 -3.16 -2.19 -2.38
CA ILE A 24 -2.05 -3.05 -1.97
C ILE A 24 -2.15 -3.31 -0.47
N ARG A 25 -2.16 -4.59 -0.10
CA ARG A 25 -2.13 -5.07 1.28
C ARG A 25 -0.72 -5.52 1.65
N PHE A 26 -0.24 -5.08 2.80
CA PHE A 26 1.07 -5.46 3.34
C PHE A 26 0.93 -6.49 4.45
N VAL A 27 2.01 -7.24 4.72
CA VAL A 27 2.04 -8.24 5.80
C VAL A 27 2.14 -7.59 7.18
N VAL A 28 2.95 -6.52 7.26
CA VAL A 28 3.38 -5.94 8.55
C VAL A 28 2.49 -4.78 8.98
N VAL A 29 1.89 -4.08 8.01
CA VAL A 29 1.06 -2.89 8.25
C VAL A 29 -0.40 -3.25 8.02
N GLY A 30 -1.29 -2.83 8.93
CA GLY A 30 -2.73 -3.07 8.83
C GLY A 30 -3.41 -2.22 7.75
N GLN A 31 -2.88 -1.03 7.49
CA GLN A 31 -3.30 -0.13 6.43
C GLN A 31 -2.98 -0.68 5.03
N ARG A 32 -3.67 -0.14 4.03
CA ARG A 32 -3.48 -0.45 2.62
C ARG A 32 -2.95 0.78 1.89
N LEU A 33 -2.19 0.56 0.82
CA LEU A 33 -1.82 1.61 -0.12
C LEU A 33 -2.82 1.58 -1.28
N LEU A 34 -3.64 2.62 -1.36
CA LEU A 34 -4.57 2.83 -2.47
C LEU A 34 -3.86 3.60 -3.58
N LEU A 35 -3.88 3.06 -4.78
CA LEU A 35 -3.48 3.70 -6.03
C LEU A 35 -4.74 3.85 -6.89
N ASP A 36 -5.14 5.07 -7.19
CA ASP A 36 -6.21 5.38 -8.14
C ASP A 36 -5.61 6.29 -9.21
N PHE A 37 -5.30 5.71 -10.38
CA PHE A 37 -4.66 6.42 -11.49
C PHE A 37 -5.65 7.24 -12.32
N ARG A 38 -6.95 7.13 -12.05
CA ARG A 38 -7.98 7.87 -12.79
C ARG A 38 -7.89 9.34 -12.42
N SER A 39 -7.89 10.20 -13.44
CA SER A 39 -7.83 11.64 -13.26
C SER A 39 -8.72 12.39 -14.24
N THR A 40 -8.97 13.65 -13.91
CA THR A 40 -9.52 14.68 -14.80
C THR A 40 -8.69 15.94 -14.61
N GLU A 41 -8.95 17.00 -15.39
CA GLU A 41 -8.24 18.28 -15.24
C GLU A 41 -8.23 18.83 -13.80
N ILE A 42 -9.30 18.55 -13.03
CA ILE A 42 -9.48 19.06 -11.66
C ILE A 42 -9.31 17.99 -10.58
N ASP A 43 -9.35 16.70 -10.95
CA ASP A 43 -9.22 15.57 -10.03
C ASP A 43 -7.91 14.82 -10.33
N PRO A 44 -6.79 15.13 -9.64
CA PRO A 44 -5.53 14.43 -9.86
C PRO A 44 -5.64 12.95 -9.48
N PRO A 45 -4.76 12.05 -9.96
CA PRO A 45 -4.70 10.68 -9.44
C PRO A 45 -4.46 10.69 -7.93
N LEU A 46 -4.94 9.66 -7.24
CA LEU A 46 -4.87 9.56 -5.80
C LEU A 46 -3.96 8.40 -5.40
N VAL A 47 -2.91 8.71 -4.64
CA VAL A 47 -2.09 7.72 -3.94
C VAL A 47 -2.22 8.01 -2.45
N LYS A 48 -2.77 7.05 -1.68
CA LYS A 48 -3.14 7.31 -0.28
C LYS A 48 -3.02 6.05 0.58
N VAL A 49 -2.55 6.22 1.82
CA VAL A 49 -2.68 5.20 2.86
C VAL A 49 -4.12 5.22 3.39
N VAL A 50 -4.76 4.05 3.42
CA VAL A 50 -6.17 3.92 3.82
C VAL A 50 -6.37 2.76 4.80
N GLU A 51 -7.39 2.89 5.65
CA GLU A 51 -7.79 1.82 6.56
C GLU A 51 -8.41 0.64 5.81
N PRO A 52 -8.25 -0.59 6.33
CA PRO A 52 -8.84 -1.76 5.69
C PRO A 52 -10.35 -1.82 5.92
N VAL A 53 -11.11 -1.81 4.83
CA VAL A 53 -12.54 -2.18 4.83
C VAL A 53 -12.77 -3.69 4.82
N LYS A 54 -13.95 -4.12 5.28
CA LYS A 54 -14.32 -5.52 5.53
C LYS A 54 -15.00 -6.20 4.34
N SER A 55 -15.64 -5.43 3.46
CA SER A 55 -16.33 -5.97 2.28
C SER A 55 -15.91 -5.30 0.96
N VAL A 56 -16.36 -5.87 -0.16
CA VAL A 56 -16.16 -5.28 -1.48
C VAL A 56 -17.00 -4.01 -1.61
N GLU A 57 -18.26 -4.05 -1.18
CA GLU A 57 -19.21 -2.93 -1.21
C GLU A 57 -18.66 -1.74 -0.40
N GLU A 58 -18.14 -1.98 0.80
CA GLU A 58 -17.48 -0.96 1.62
C GLU A 58 -16.26 -0.35 0.92
N ARG A 59 -15.55 -1.12 0.09
CA ARG A 59 -14.40 -0.63 -0.68
C ARG A 59 -14.82 0.37 -1.74
N TYR A 60 -15.86 0.06 -2.50
CA TYR A 60 -16.42 0.97 -3.49
C TYR A 60 -17.04 2.21 -2.83
N ALA A 61 -17.76 2.03 -1.71
CA ALA A 61 -18.32 3.15 -0.96
C ALA A 61 -17.23 4.09 -0.40
N SER A 62 -16.18 3.52 0.21
CA SER A 62 -15.02 4.28 0.72
C SER A 62 -14.31 5.02 -0.41
N LEU A 63 -14.10 4.37 -1.56
CA LEU A 63 -13.51 5.03 -2.72
C LEU A 63 -14.40 6.16 -3.25
N LYS A 64 -15.72 5.98 -3.28
CA LYS A 64 -16.66 7.02 -3.71
C LYS A 64 -16.65 8.24 -2.80
N LEU A 65 -16.46 8.04 -1.48
CA LEU A 65 -16.27 9.14 -0.53
C LEU A 65 -14.96 9.90 -0.80
N LEU A 66 -13.87 9.20 -1.14
CA LEU A 66 -12.59 9.81 -1.48
C LEU A 66 -12.59 10.49 -2.86
N ARG A 67 -13.37 9.96 -3.81
CA ARG A 67 -13.40 10.37 -5.22
C ARG A 67 -14.84 10.66 -5.69
N PRO A 68 -15.54 11.64 -5.09
CA PRO A 68 -16.96 11.86 -5.34
C PRO A 68 -17.26 12.31 -6.77
N ARG A 69 -16.33 13.01 -7.43
CA ARG A 69 -16.48 13.51 -8.81
C ARG A 69 -16.18 12.48 -9.89
N LEU A 70 -15.53 11.36 -9.54
CA LEU A 70 -15.27 10.29 -10.49
C LEU A 70 -16.40 9.25 -10.50
N PRO A 71 -16.66 8.58 -11.64
CA PRO A 71 -17.52 7.41 -11.68
C PRO A 71 -16.95 6.28 -10.80
N ALA A 72 -17.75 5.28 -10.49
CA ALA A 72 -17.22 4.06 -9.89
C ALA A 72 -16.27 3.37 -10.89
N PRO A 73 -15.11 2.83 -10.46
CA PRO A 73 -14.24 2.08 -11.36
C PRO A 73 -14.91 0.77 -11.77
N GLU A 74 -14.47 0.19 -12.90
CA GLU A 74 -14.92 -1.14 -13.32
C GLU A 74 -14.53 -2.20 -12.29
N ASN A 75 -13.28 -2.16 -11.83
CA ASN A 75 -12.75 -3.06 -10.81
C ASN A 75 -11.82 -2.31 -9.82
N ILE A 76 -11.65 -2.88 -8.64
CA ILE A 76 -10.59 -2.50 -7.70
C ILE A 76 -9.72 -3.73 -7.46
N VAL A 77 -8.52 -3.73 -8.02
CA VAL A 77 -7.59 -4.86 -7.90
C VAL A 77 -6.98 -4.86 -6.51
N ALA A 78 -7.12 -5.98 -5.80
CA ALA A 78 -6.44 -6.18 -4.53
C ALA A 78 -5.14 -6.94 -4.77
N LEU A 79 -4.00 -6.32 -4.42
CA LEU A 79 -2.69 -6.97 -4.46
C LEU A 79 -2.24 -7.32 -3.06
N TRP A 80 -1.70 -8.52 -2.89
CA TRP A 80 -1.00 -8.91 -1.67
C TRP A 80 0.50 -8.74 -1.85
N TRP A 81 1.12 -7.91 -1.02
CA TRP A 81 2.55 -7.65 -1.02
C TRP A 81 3.20 -8.34 0.19
N PRO A 82 3.82 -9.53 0.01
CA PRO A 82 4.37 -10.36 1.07
C PRO A 82 5.70 -9.84 1.63
N ARG A 83 5.97 -8.54 1.49
CA ARG A 83 7.24 -7.89 1.84
C ARG A 83 6.97 -6.59 2.58
N PHE A 84 8.04 -5.99 3.09
CA PHE A 84 8.01 -4.66 3.68
C PHE A 84 7.58 -3.61 2.66
N ALA A 85 6.84 -2.58 3.08
CA ALA A 85 6.43 -1.45 2.26
C ALA A 85 7.62 -0.76 1.60
N ARG A 86 8.74 -0.61 2.33
CA ARG A 86 9.98 -0.04 1.77
C ARG A 86 10.52 -0.82 0.57
N SER A 87 10.15 -2.10 0.44
CA SER A 87 10.65 -2.94 -0.63
C SER A 87 10.06 -2.56 -1.99
N LEU A 88 8.94 -1.84 -2.05
CA LEU A 88 8.38 -1.32 -3.30
C LEU A 88 9.40 -0.46 -4.06
N THR A 89 10.22 0.31 -3.35
CA THR A 89 11.29 1.10 -3.95
C THR A 89 12.43 0.21 -4.43
N THR A 90 12.90 -0.73 -3.60
CA THR A 90 14.05 -1.59 -3.94
C THR A 90 13.75 -2.58 -5.06
N THR A 91 12.48 -2.97 -5.25
CA THR A 91 12.05 -3.82 -6.37
C THR A 91 11.72 -3.03 -7.64
N GLY A 92 11.79 -1.69 -7.60
CA GLY A 92 11.44 -0.82 -8.72
C GLY A 92 9.93 -0.66 -8.98
N MET A 93 9.06 -1.34 -8.23
CA MET A 93 7.60 -1.20 -8.39
C MET A 93 7.13 0.22 -8.10
N TRP A 94 7.75 0.89 -7.14
CA TRP A 94 7.42 2.27 -6.83
C TRP A 94 7.71 3.22 -8.00
N ASN A 95 8.81 2.99 -8.74
CA ASN A 95 9.12 3.80 -9.92
C ASN A 95 8.03 3.68 -10.98
N ARG A 96 7.45 2.48 -11.17
CA ARG A 96 6.33 2.26 -12.09
C ARG A 96 5.06 2.98 -11.65
N VAL A 97 4.82 3.08 -10.33
CA VAL A 97 3.71 3.88 -9.79
C VAL A 97 3.94 5.36 -10.10
N LEU A 98 5.13 5.89 -9.81
CA LEU A 98 5.44 7.30 -10.06
C LEU A 98 5.41 7.66 -11.55
N GLU A 99 5.92 6.77 -12.41
CA GLU A 99 5.83 6.88 -13.87
C GLU A 99 4.37 7.04 -14.30
N ARG A 100 3.49 6.11 -13.89
CA ARG A 100 2.07 6.18 -14.22
C ARG A 100 1.35 7.40 -13.64
N VAL A 101 1.71 7.84 -12.43
CA VAL A 101 1.20 9.09 -11.85
C VAL A 101 1.64 10.29 -12.69
N SER A 102 2.89 10.32 -13.14
CA SER A 102 3.42 11.42 -13.94
C SER A 102 2.76 11.55 -15.32
N GLU A 103 2.38 10.43 -15.93
CA GLU A 103 1.66 10.37 -17.21
C GLU A 103 0.29 11.06 -17.16
N THR A 104 -0.30 11.24 -15.97
CA THR A 104 -1.59 11.91 -15.81
C THR A 104 -1.52 13.44 -15.97
N GLY A 105 -0.32 14.04 -16.01
CA GLY A 105 -0.15 15.48 -16.14
C GLY A 105 -0.36 16.29 -14.85
N HIS A 106 -0.43 15.63 -13.68
CA HIS A 106 -0.58 16.27 -12.38
C HIS A 106 0.72 16.25 -11.56
N PRO A 107 1.60 17.27 -11.67
CA PRO A 107 2.91 17.25 -11.02
C PRO A 107 2.82 17.22 -9.49
N ALA A 108 1.78 17.84 -8.90
CA ALA A 108 1.57 17.82 -7.45
C ALA A 108 1.29 16.41 -6.91
N ALA A 109 0.69 15.53 -7.73
CA ALA A 109 0.34 14.18 -7.33
C ALA A 109 1.56 13.29 -7.09
N ILE A 110 2.70 13.58 -7.73
CA ILE A 110 3.97 12.88 -7.49
C ILE A 110 4.40 13.09 -6.04
N ARG A 111 4.37 14.34 -5.56
CA ARG A 111 4.74 14.68 -4.18
C ARG A 111 3.78 14.02 -3.17
N GLU A 112 2.49 14.03 -3.46
CA GLU A 112 1.48 13.37 -2.61
C GLU A 112 1.70 11.84 -2.57
N ALA A 113 2.07 11.22 -3.70
CA ALA A 113 2.42 9.81 -3.73
C ALA A 113 3.65 9.50 -2.87
N GLU A 114 4.71 10.32 -2.97
CA GLU A 114 5.90 10.18 -2.12
C GLU A 114 5.59 10.36 -0.63
N GLU A 115 4.70 11.29 -0.29
CA GLU A 115 4.20 11.47 1.08
C GLU A 115 3.47 10.23 1.58
N ALA A 116 2.58 9.64 0.78
CA ALA A 116 1.87 8.42 1.13
C ALA A 116 2.82 7.22 1.33
N LEU A 117 3.86 7.07 0.50
CA LEU A 117 4.86 6.03 0.74
C LEU A 117 5.65 6.28 2.02
N ARG A 118 6.06 7.53 2.28
CA ARG A 118 6.77 7.88 3.53
C ARG A 118 5.92 7.59 4.77
N GLU A 119 4.64 7.94 4.73
CA GLU A 119 3.67 7.61 5.78
C GLU A 119 3.61 6.10 6.02
N LEU A 120 3.46 5.31 4.94
CA LEU A 120 3.38 3.86 5.02
C LEU A 120 4.65 3.23 5.61
N VAL A 121 5.83 3.69 5.20
CA VAL A 121 7.11 3.22 5.75
C VAL A 121 7.27 3.61 7.22
N ALA A 122 6.76 4.77 7.64
CA ALA A 122 6.77 5.19 9.04
C ALA A 122 5.86 4.28 9.90
N LEU A 123 4.67 3.94 9.40
CA LEU A 123 3.76 2.99 10.04
C LEU A 123 4.40 1.60 10.19
N GLU A 124 5.05 1.10 9.15
CA GLU A 124 5.81 -0.15 9.19
C GLU A 124 6.90 -0.14 10.25
N SER A 125 7.71 0.93 10.28
CA SER A 125 8.79 1.08 11.25
C SER A 125 8.27 1.15 12.69
N ALA A 126 7.07 1.73 12.89
CA ALA A 126 6.40 1.73 14.18
C ALA A 126 5.94 0.31 14.59
N GLN A 127 5.34 -0.45 13.68
CA GLN A 127 4.92 -1.84 13.93
C GLN A 127 6.11 -2.74 14.27
N GLN A 128 7.23 -2.60 13.56
CA GLN A 128 8.45 -3.35 13.86
C GLN A 128 9.00 -3.04 15.26
N ARG A 129 9.04 -1.76 15.65
CA ARG A 129 9.49 -1.36 17.00
C ARG A 129 8.57 -1.91 18.08
N ALA A 130 7.26 -1.84 17.88
CA ALA A 130 6.28 -2.41 18.81
C ALA A 130 6.44 -3.92 18.97
N ALA A 131 6.70 -4.65 17.87
CA ALA A 131 6.97 -6.08 17.90
C ALA A 131 8.25 -6.42 18.69
N VAL A 132 9.34 -5.68 18.48
CA VAL A 132 10.60 -5.86 19.23
C VAL A 132 10.40 -5.57 20.72
N GLN A 133 9.61 -4.56 21.06
CA GLN A 133 9.31 -4.18 22.45
C GLN A 133 8.25 -5.08 23.12
N GLY A 134 7.61 -5.99 22.37
CA GLY A 134 6.49 -6.81 22.86
C GLY A 134 5.20 -6.02 23.12
N THR A 135 5.09 -4.79 22.62
CA THR A 135 3.90 -3.95 22.84
C THR A 135 2.81 -4.34 21.84
N GLY A 136 1.72 -4.94 22.32
CA GLY A 136 0.63 -5.41 21.45
C GLY A 136 0.94 -6.72 20.70
N PHE A 137 2.08 -7.35 21.00
CA PHE A 137 2.51 -8.63 20.42
C PHE A 137 2.76 -9.65 21.52
N ARG A 138 2.48 -10.93 21.22
CA ARG A 138 2.83 -12.04 22.13
C ARG A 138 4.31 -12.37 21.98
N THR A 139 5.09 -12.12 23.02
CA THR A 139 6.50 -12.53 23.09
C THR A 139 6.60 -14.06 23.14
N LEU A 140 7.27 -14.68 22.16
CA LEU A 140 7.46 -16.13 22.09
C LEU A 140 8.62 -16.62 22.97
N TRP A 141 9.68 -15.81 23.08
CA TRP A 141 10.83 -16.09 23.93
C TRP A 141 11.05 -14.91 24.87
N SER A 142 10.78 -15.10 26.16
CA SER A 142 11.24 -14.18 27.19
C SER A 142 12.69 -14.51 27.52
N ALA A 143 13.55 -13.48 27.58
CA ALA A 143 14.83 -13.63 28.25
C ALA A 143 14.53 -13.81 29.75
N SER A 144 14.45 -15.06 30.19
CA SER A 144 14.49 -15.35 31.62
C SER A 144 15.88 -14.96 32.12
N THR A 145 15.97 -13.82 32.81
CA THR A 145 17.12 -13.56 33.67
C THR A 145 17.12 -14.64 34.74
N THR A 146 17.96 -15.67 34.58
CA THR A 146 18.26 -16.60 35.66
C THR A 146 18.77 -15.76 36.84
N PRO A 147 18.14 -15.81 38.03
CA PRO A 147 18.72 -15.21 39.21
C PRO A 147 20.05 -15.90 39.50
N ARG A 148 21.13 -15.13 39.63
CA ARG A 148 22.40 -15.63 40.18
C ARG A 148 22.29 -15.76 41.69
#